data_AF-A0A377KCQ8-F1
#
_entry.id   AF-A0A377KCQ8-F1
#
_cell.length_a   1.000
_cell.length_b   1.000
_cell.length_c   1.000
_cell.angle_alpha   90.00
_cell.angle_beta   90.00
_cell.angle_gamma   90.00
#
_symmetry.space_group_name_H-M   'P 1'
#
loop_
_entity.id
_entity.type
_entity.pdbx_description
1 polymer ?
#
loop_
_entity_poly.entity_id
_entity_poly.type
_entity_poly.pdbx_seq_one_letter_code
_entity_poly.pdbx_strand_id
1 'polypeptide(L)' 'MNLFNDPQRHSADVKRRTLEKVAEIERHIEELQSMRNQLLALANACPGDDSADCPIIENLSGCCHHRAG' A
#
# COMPACT_ATOMS: atom_id res chain seq x y z
N MET A 1 -48.62 9.94 2.14
CA MET A 1 -47.24 9.57 2.50
C MET A 1 -46.85 8.35 1.67
N ASN A 2 -46.33 8.54 0.46
CA ASN A 2 -45.89 7.41 -0.38
C ASN A 2 -44.66 7.83 -1.21
N LEU A 3 -43.54 8.06 -0.51
CA LEU A 3 -42.28 8.55 -1.08
C LEU A 3 -41.16 7.50 -0.98
N PHE A 4 -41.50 6.20 -1.00
CA PHE A 4 -40.52 5.13 -0.71
C PHE A 4 -40.61 3.89 -1.60
N ASN A 5 -41.37 3.92 -2.70
CA ASN A 5 -41.51 2.76 -3.58
C ASN A 5 -41.04 3.05 -5.02
N ASP A 6 -39.82 3.55 -5.15
CA ASP A 6 -39.12 3.57 -6.44
C ASP A 6 -37.99 2.52 -6.42
N PRO A 7 -38.24 1.31 -6.97
CA PRO A 7 -37.25 0.24 -7.01
C PRO A 7 -36.04 0.53 -7.92
N GLN A 8 -36.13 1.52 -8.81
CA GLN A 8 -35.01 1.89 -9.70
C GLN A 8 -34.10 2.96 -9.09
N ARG A 9 -34.61 3.77 -8.15
CA ARG A 9 -33.83 4.84 -7.52
C ARG A 9 -32.80 4.30 -6.50
N HIS A 10 -33.11 3.20 -5.81
CA HIS A 10 -32.19 2.62 -4.82
C HIS A 10 -31.03 1.82 -5.41
N SER A 11 -31.25 1.09 -6.51
CA SER A 11 -30.20 0.25 -7.10
C SER A 11 -29.11 1.08 -7.81
N ALA A 12 -29.49 2.21 -8.42
CA ALA A 12 -28.54 3.16 -9.00
C ALA A 12 -27.63 3.80 -7.94
N ASP A 13 -28.20 4.22 -6.80
CA ASP A 13 -27.43 4.79 -5.68
C ASP A 13 -26.52 3.76 -5.01
N VAL A 14 -27.02 2.53 -4.83
CA VAL A 14 -26.19 1.42 -4.31
C VAL A 14 -25.05 1.15 -5.27
N LYS A 15 -25.31 1.03 -6.59
CA LYS A 15 -24.28 0.83 -7.60
C LYS A 15 -23.23 1.93 -7.56
N ARG A 16 -23.64 3.20 -7.48
CA ARG A 16 -22.73 4.35 -7.38
C ARG A 16 -21.83 4.24 -6.15
N ARG A 17 -22.39 3.99 -4.97
CA ARG A 17 -21.62 3.85 -3.72
C ARG A 17 -20.68 2.65 -3.74
N THR A 18 -21.10 1.54 -4.36
CA THR A 18 -20.24 0.38 -4.55
C THR A 18 -19.05 0.73 -5.44
N LEU A 19 -19.26 1.43 -6.55
CA LEU A 19 -18.19 1.85 -7.45
C LEU A 19 -17.24 2.87 -6.78
N GLU A 20 -17.77 3.79 -5.97
CA GLU A 20 -16.95 4.70 -5.14
C GLU A 20 -16.05 3.91 -4.19
N LYS A 21 -16.56 2.87 -3.55
CA LYS A 21 -15.76 2.02 -2.66
C LYS A 21 -14.73 1.19 -3.41
N VAL A 22 -15.05 0.72 -4.62
CA VAL A 22 -14.08 0.04 -5.49
C VAL A 22 -12.92 0.98 -5.83
N ALA A 23 -13.20 2.22 -6.24
CA ALA A 23 -12.16 3.20 -6.54
C ALA A 23 -11.29 3.54 -5.31
N GLU A 24 -11.88 3.58 -4.11
CA GLU A 24 -11.14 3.75 -2.86
C GLU A 24 -10.20 2.56 -2.59
N ILE A 25 -10.68 1.33 -2.80
CA ILE A 25 -9.88 0.10 -2.65
C ILE A 25 -8.74 0.07 -3.67
N GLU A 26 -9.00 0.44 -4.94
CA GLU A 26 -7.98 0.49 -5.99
C GLU A 26 -6.85 1.47 -5.62
N ARG A 27 -7.19 2.67 -5.15
CA ARG A 27 -6.18 3.61 -4.62
C ARG A 27 -5.37 3.02 -3.48
N HIS A 28 -6.03 2.34 -2.54
CA HIS A 28 -5.31 1.75 -1.41
C HIS A 28 -4.38 0.61 -1.85
N ILE A 29 -4.79 -0.16 -2.87
CA ILE A 29 -3.92 -1.17 -3.49
C ILE A 29 -2.70 -0.51 -4.12
N GLU A 30 -2.85 0.60 -4.85
CA GLU A 30 -1.72 1.34 -5.43
C GLU A 30 -0.74 1.83 -4.36
N GLU A 31 -1.24 2.38 -3.26
CA GLU A 31 -0.44 2.80 -2.11
C GLU A 31 0.35 1.61 -1.52
N LEU A 32 -0.33 0.49 -1.27
CA LEU A 32 0.30 -0.73 -0.74
C LEU A 32 1.31 -1.34 -1.72
N GLN A 33 1.04 -1.30 -3.02
CA GLN A 33 1.97 -1.75 -4.06
C GLN A 33 3.23 -0.89 -4.08
N SER A 34 3.10 0.44 -3.92
CA SER A 34 4.25 1.33 -3.79
C SER A 34 5.10 1.00 -2.58
N MET A 35 4.48 0.81 -1.41
CA MET A 35 5.18 0.40 -0.19
C MET A 35 5.89 -0.95 -0.36
N ARG A 36 5.20 -1.94 -0.95
CA ARG A 36 5.76 -3.25 -1.27
C ARG A 36 7.00 -3.13 -2.16
N ASN A 37 6.94 -2.31 -3.21
CA ASN A 37 8.05 -2.14 -4.14
C ASN A 37 9.27 -1.50 -3.47
N GLN A 38 9.07 -0.55 -2.56
CA GLN A 38 10.14 0.03 -1.76
C GLN A 38 10.79 -1.02 -0.85
N LEU A 39 9.99 -1.82 -0.14
CA LEU A 39 10.51 -2.90 0.71
C LEU A 39 11.26 -3.97 -0.10
N LEU A 40 10.76 -4.32 -1.29
CA LEU A 40 11.46 -5.25 -2.18
C LEU A 40 12.78 -4.70 -2.69
N ALA A 41 12.87 -3.40 -2.99
CA ALA A 41 14.14 -2.79 -3.36
C ALA A 41 15.17 -2.88 -2.24
N LEU A 42 14.75 -2.64 -0.99
CA LEU A 42 15.61 -2.80 0.19
C LEU A 42 16.02 -4.25 0.42
N ALA A 43 15.09 -5.19 0.27
CA ALA A 43 15.37 -6.61 0.41
C ALA A 43 16.34 -7.12 -0.65
N ASN A 44 16.19 -6.69 -1.91
CA ASN A 44 17.10 -7.07 -3.01
C ASN A 44 18.50 -6.48 -2.85
N ALA A 45 18.63 -5.33 -2.18
CA ALA A 45 19.92 -4.74 -1.85
C ALA A 45 20.61 -5.46 -0.68
N CYS A 46 19.87 -6.22 0.12
CA CYS A 46 20.41 -6.95 1.25
C CYS A 46 21.03 -8.29 0.81
N PRO A 47 22.30 -8.57 1.13
CA PRO A 47 22.93 -9.84 0.78
C PRO A 47 22.28 -11.04 1.49
N GLY A 48 21.72 -10.82 2.69
CA GLY A 48 21.01 -11.86 3.44
C GLY A 48 21.92 -12.99 3.95
N ASP A 49 23.20 -12.69 4.17
CA ASP A 49 24.20 -13.60 4.71
C ASP A 49 24.49 -13.31 6.20
N ASP A 50 25.48 -14.00 6.78
CA ASP A 50 25.88 -13.83 8.18
C ASP A 50 26.71 -12.55 8.44
N SER A 51 26.84 -11.67 7.45
CA SER A 51 27.59 -10.42 7.60
C SER A 51 26.79 -9.39 8.43
N ALA A 52 27.52 -8.45 9.05
CA ALA A 52 26.90 -7.35 9.80
C ALA A 52 26.38 -6.23 8.89
N ASP A 53 26.71 -6.28 7.59
CA ASP A 53 26.36 -5.26 6.62
C ASP A 53 24.93 -5.48 6.13
N CYS A 54 23.99 -4.68 6.67
CA CYS A 54 22.57 -4.77 6.35
C CYS A 54 22.05 -3.44 5.78
N PRO A 55 22.01 -3.29 4.45
CA PRO A 55 21.54 -2.08 3.77
C PRO A 55 20.10 -1.69 4.13
N ILE A 56 19.26 -2.64 4.54
CA ILE A 56 17.89 -2.37 5.03
C ILE A 56 17.97 -1.50 6.30
N ILE A 57 18.79 -1.89 7.27
CA ILE A 57 18.94 -1.16 8.53
C ILE A 57 19.60 0.19 8.28
N GLU A 58 20.61 0.26 7.41
CA GLU A 58 21.24 1.53 7.04
C GLU A 58 20.24 2.53 6.44
N ASN A 59 19.40 2.06 5.51
CA ASN A 59 18.40 2.90 4.86
C ASN A 59 17.31 3.36 5.82
N LEU A 60 16.80 2.46 6.69
CA LEU A 60 15.74 2.78 7.65
C LEU A 60 16.22 3.63 8.83
N SER A 61 17.50 3.50 9.23
CA SER A 61 18.06 4.25 10.35
C SER A 61 18.49 5.67 9.96
N GLY A 62 18.58 5.97 8.65
CA GLY A 62 19.04 7.27 8.16
C GLY A 62 20.48 7.63 8.55
N CYS A 63 21.26 6.66 9.03
CA CYS A 63 22.56 6.88 9.65
C CYS A 63 23.68 6.22 8.86
N CYS A 64 24.64 7.02 8.44
CA CYS A 64 25.88 6.59 7.82
C CYS A 64 26.93 6.21 8.87
N HIS A 65 26.77 5.11 9.63
CA HIS A 65 27.84 4.63 10.53
C HIS A 65 27.97 3.10 10.47
N HIS A 66 28.58 2.58 9.40
CA HIS A 66 29.45 1.43 9.54
C HIS A 66 30.83 1.78 8.98
N ARG A 67 31.75 2.02 9.91
CA ARG A 67 33.17 2.11 9.63
C ARG A 67 33.62 0.74 9.16
N ALA A 68 34.23 0.71 7.98
CA ALA A 68 35.17 -0.33 7.60
C ALA A 68 36.16 -0.59 8.75
N GLY A 69 36.30 -1.86 9.12
CA GLY A 69 37.26 -2.37 10.08
C GLY A 69 37.39 -3.87 9.93
#